data_AF-A0A1V4Q5X3-F1
#
_entry.id   AF-A0A1V4Q5X3-F1
#
_cell.length_a   1.000
_cell.length_b   1.000
_cell.length_c   1.000
_cell.angle_alpha   90.00
_cell.angle_beta   90.00
_cell.angle_gamma   90.00
#
_symmetry.space_group_name_H-M   'P 1'
#
loop_
_entity.id
_entity.type
_entity.pdbx_description
1 polymer ?
#
loop_
_entity_poly.entity_id
_entity_poly.type
_entity_poly.pdbx_seq_one_letter_code
_entity_poly.pdbx_strand_id
1 'polypeptide(L)'
;MSAELTVLATAIPARIDDVTSGLRTLVESADRARRAGAGDTGDGRDRRTWAIIGELLVDGPDRDDENHRAVEHDRVGRLAVRLAVDKVLCVGSGRAVRALHQGTVMEGSWGDEVRQVQGFEELVDLFVDEPQWRPQPGDTVLWAVGAPAGGIAAFIQDACHHPVTLRTLQAETTTQAEKTEQAGRAERPDTPNAGANE
;
A
#
# COMPACT_ATOMS: atom_id res chain seq x y z
N MET A 1 -24.88 4.28 16.24
CA MET A 1 -24.52 3.80 14.89
C MET A 1 -23.30 2.92 15.06
N SER A 2 -23.37 1.64 14.68
CA SER A 2 -22.16 0.79 14.65
C SER A 2 -21.20 1.37 13.62
N ALA A 3 -19.94 1.60 13.99
CA ALA A 3 -18.94 2.03 13.03
C ALA A 3 -18.76 0.94 11.96
N GLU A 4 -18.58 1.31 10.69
CA GLU A 4 -18.28 0.36 9.62
C GLU A 4 -16.76 0.24 9.43
N LEU A 5 -16.31 -0.88 8.88
CA LEU A 5 -14.93 -1.06 8.43
C LEU A 5 -14.75 -0.35 7.08
N THR A 6 -13.79 0.58 6.99
CA THR A 6 -13.51 1.28 5.73
C THR A 6 -12.35 0.63 5.01
N VAL A 7 -12.55 0.21 3.76
CA VAL A 7 -11.54 -0.45 2.94
C VAL A 7 -11.26 0.39 1.70
N LEU A 8 -10.00 0.79 1.54
CA LEU A 8 -9.45 1.49 0.39
C LEU A 8 -8.69 0.46 -0.47
N ALA A 9 -9.27 0.05 -1.60
CA ALA A 9 -8.64 -0.93 -2.49
C ALA A 9 -7.88 -0.24 -3.62
N THR A 10 -6.67 -0.71 -3.91
CA THR A 10 -5.88 -0.26 -5.07
C THR A 10 -6.37 -0.94 -6.36
N ALA A 11 -5.78 -0.57 -7.49
CA ALA A 11 -5.87 -1.35 -8.72
C ALA A 11 -5.34 -2.79 -8.50
N ILE A 12 -5.79 -3.71 -9.36
CA ILE A 12 -5.41 -5.13 -9.33
C ILE A 12 -4.88 -5.52 -10.72
N PRO A 13 -3.61 -5.93 -10.86
CA PRO A 13 -2.58 -5.95 -9.81
C PRO A 13 -2.17 -4.54 -9.34
N ALA A 14 -1.73 -4.44 -8.09
CA ALA A 14 -1.30 -3.17 -7.49
C ALA A 14 0.14 -2.80 -7.90
N ARG A 15 0.41 -1.50 -8.08
CA ARG A 15 1.76 -0.98 -8.38
C ARG A 15 2.40 -0.32 -7.15
N ILE A 16 3.72 -0.16 -7.15
CA ILE A 16 4.46 0.55 -6.09
C ILE A 16 3.90 1.96 -5.86
N ASP A 17 3.62 2.70 -6.94
CA ASP A 17 3.09 4.06 -6.85
C ASP A 17 1.66 4.09 -6.30
N ASP A 18 0.81 3.13 -6.72
CA ASP A 18 -0.56 3.00 -6.20
C ASP A 18 -0.56 2.79 -4.68
N VAL A 19 0.34 1.94 -4.18
CA VAL A 19 0.44 1.66 -2.75
C VAL A 19 1.04 2.84 -1.99
N THR A 20 2.05 3.51 -2.56
CA THR A 20 2.65 4.70 -1.95
C THR A 20 1.63 5.83 -1.77
N SER A 21 0.85 6.13 -2.81
CA SER A 21 -0.25 7.10 -2.73
C SER A 21 -1.41 6.60 -1.85
N GLY A 22 -1.69 5.29 -1.90
CA GLY A 22 -2.69 4.64 -1.07
C GLY A 22 -2.38 4.73 0.43
N LEU A 23 -1.12 4.59 0.85
CA LEU A 23 -0.70 4.72 2.25
C LEU A 23 -0.90 6.15 2.78
N ARG A 24 -0.62 7.17 1.96
CA ARG A 24 -0.92 8.56 2.33
C ARG A 24 -2.43 8.78 2.48
N THR A 25 -3.20 8.29 1.52
CA THR A 25 -4.67 8.38 1.52
C THR A 25 -5.28 7.65 2.72
N LEU A 26 -4.70 6.50 3.12
CA LEU A 26 -5.09 5.73 4.30
C LEU A 26 -5.00 6.59 5.56
N VAL A 27 -3.83 7.20 5.81
CA VAL A 27 -3.60 8.01 7.01
C VAL A 27 -4.50 9.25 7.01
N GLU A 28 -4.61 9.93 5.87
CA GLU A 28 -5.51 11.10 5.74
C GLU A 28 -6.99 10.73 5.98
N SER A 29 -7.42 9.56 5.49
CA SER A 29 -8.77 9.05 5.70
C SER A 29 -9.01 8.73 7.18
N ALA A 30 -8.06 8.08 7.84
CA ALA A 30 -8.13 7.77 9.26
C ALA A 30 -8.17 9.05 10.11
N ASP A 31 -7.33 10.04 9.82
CA ASP A 31 -7.33 11.32 10.52
C ASP A 31 -8.61 12.13 10.30
N ARG A 32 -9.19 12.06 9.10
CA ARG A 32 -10.51 12.64 8.84
C ARG A 32 -11.59 11.96 9.69
N ALA A 33 -11.57 10.63 9.77
CA ALA A 33 -12.52 9.87 10.58
C ALA A 33 -12.37 10.19 12.08
N ARG A 34 -11.14 10.24 12.60
CA ARG A 34 -10.84 10.62 14.00
C ARG A 34 -11.40 12.01 14.32
N ARG A 35 -11.13 13.01 13.48
CA ARG A 35 -11.62 14.40 13.66
C ARG A 35 -13.14 14.54 13.56
N ALA A 36 -13.81 13.68 12.80
CA ALA A 36 -15.26 13.68 12.65
C ALA A 36 -16.01 13.14 13.90
N GLY A 37 -15.30 12.91 15.02
CA GLY A 37 -15.88 12.33 16.23
C GLY A 37 -16.25 10.86 16.06
N ALA A 38 -15.83 10.23 14.96
CA ALA A 38 -15.99 8.81 14.77
C ALA A 38 -15.06 8.06 15.75
N GLY A 39 -13.96 8.68 16.21
CA GLY A 39 -12.93 8.08 17.07
C GLY A 39 -13.39 7.46 18.40
N ASP A 40 -14.59 7.75 18.89
CA ASP A 40 -15.14 7.09 20.08
C ASP A 40 -16.07 5.94 19.67
N THR A 41 -15.54 4.71 19.61
CA THR A 41 -16.34 3.49 19.43
C THR A 41 -17.19 3.14 20.65
N GLY A 42 -17.09 3.91 21.75
CA GLY A 42 -17.75 3.63 23.02
C GLY A 42 -17.13 2.48 23.80
N ASP A 43 -16.09 1.83 23.27
CA ASP A 43 -15.35 0.72 23.90
C ASP A 43 -13.91 1.08 24.32
N GLY A 44 -13.50 2.34 24.12
CA GLY A 44 -12.17 2.83 24.48
C GLY A 44 -11.02 2.34 23.60
N ARG A 45 -11.29 1.70 22.44
CA ARG A 45 -10.24 1.32 21.48
C ARG A 45 -9.95 2.46 20.49
N ASP A 46 -8.67 2.77 20.31
CA ASP A 46 -8.22 3.65 19.24
C ASP A 46 -8.46 3.00 17.87
N ARG A 47 -9.00 3.78 16.94
CA ARG A 47 -9.20 3.37 15.54
C ARG A 47 -7.85 3.19 14.85
N ARG A 48 -7.61 2.00 14.33
CA ARG A 48 -6.33 1.61 13.72
C ARG A 48 -6.35 1.75 12.21
N THR A 49 -5.16 2.04 11.69
CA THR A 49 -4.82 2.02 10.28
C THR A 49 -4.14 0.70 9.95
N TRP A 50 -4.62 0.04 8.90
CA TRP A 50 -4.11 -1.24 8.45
C TRP A 50 -3.61 -1.14 7.01
N ALA A 51 -2.45 -1.71 6.72
CA ALA A 51 -1.98 -1.91 5.36
C ALA A 51 -1.82 -3.41 5.07
N ILE A 52 -2.66 -3.94 4.18
CA ILE A 52 -2.60 -5.34 3.72
C ILE A 52 -2.01 -5.32 2.31
N ILE A 53 -0.74 -5.67 2.20
CA ILE A 53 0.07 -5.46 0.99
C ILE A 53 0.63 -6.80 0.52
N GLY A 54 0.43 -7.12 -0.75
CA GLY A 54 0.99 -8.30 -1.40
C GLY A 54 2.18 -7.97 -2.29
N GLU A 55 2.41 -8.83 -3.28
CA GLU A 55 3.40 -8.57 -4.33
C GLU A 55 2.91 -7.49 -5.29
N LEU A 56 3.79 -6.53 -5.58
CA LEU A 56 3.49 -5.31 -6.33
C LEU A 56 4.21 -5.31 -7.68
N LEU A 57 3.58 -4.65 -8.66
CA LEU A 57 4.22 -4.34 -9.93
C LEU A 57 5.16 -3.14 -9.77
N VAL A 58 6.33 -3.26 -10.39
CA VAL A 58 7.33 -2.20 -10.45
C VAL A 58 7.32 -1.57 -11.84
N ASP A 59 7.50 -0.26 -11.92
CA ASP A 59 7.64 0.49 -13.16
C ASP A 59 9.09 0.58 -13.62
N GLY A 60 9.29 0.85 -14.91
CA GLY A 60 10.61 1.17 -15.46
C GLY A 60 11.36 0.01 -16.13
N PRO A 61 12.62 0.25 -16.54
CA PRO A 61 13.41 -0.69 -17.32
C PRO A 61 13.85 -1.91 -16.49
N ASP A 62 14.10 -1.73 -15.19
CA ASP A 62 14.58 -2.78 -14.28
C ASP A 62 13.44 -3.50 -13.55
N ARG A 63 12.19 -3.34 -14.00
CA ARG A 63 11.00 -3.91 -13.35
C ARG A 63 11.01 -5.44 -13.20
N ASP A 64 11.76 -6.12 -14.07
CA ASP A 64 11.90 -7.58 -14.08
C ASP A 64 13.12 -8.05 -13.25
N ASP A 65 14.00 -7.13 -12.81
CA ASP A 65 15.14 -7.45 -11.95
C ASP A 65 14.68 -7.73 -10.51
N GLU A 66 14.95 -8.94 -10.03
CA GLU A 66 14.47 -9.39 -8.73
C GLU A 66 15.04 -8.55 -7.55
N ASN A 67 16.27 -8.04 -7.68
CA ASN A 67 16.85 -7.18 -6.65
C ASN A 67 16.17 -5.82 -6.61
N HIS A 68 15.95 -5.22 -7.78
CA HIS A 68 15.25 -3.95 -7.90
C HIS A 68 13.84 -4.07 -7.30
N ARG A 69 13.11 -5.13 -7.66
CA ARG A 69 11.79 -5.42 -7.07
C ARG A 69 11.83 -5.53 -5.54
N ALA A 70 12.81 -6.26 -5.00
CA ALA A 70 12.98 -6.38 -3.55
C ALA A 70 13.27 -5.04 -2.87
N VAL A 71 14.11 -4.19 -3.48
CA VAL A 71 14.42 -2.84 -2.96
C VAL A 71 13.18 -1.95 -2.94
N GLU A 72 12.39 -1.94 -4.02
CA GLU A 72 11.17 -1.12 -4.04
C GLU A 72 10.13 -1.59 -3.01
N HIS A 73 10.03 -2.91 -2.77
CA HIS A 73 9.15 -3.44 -1.73
C HIS A 73 9.64 -3.09 -0.31
N ASP A 74 10.95 -3.19 -0.03
CA ASP A 74 11.54 -2.74 1.25
C ASP A 74 11.21 -1.26 1.50
N ARG A 75 11.33 -0.40 0.48
CA ARG A 75 10.99 1.03 0.57
C ARG A 75 9.53 1.26 0.92
N VAL A 76 8.60 0.51 0.33
CA VAL A 76 7.17 0.59 0.67
C VAL A 76 6.95 0.22 2.14
N GLY A 77 7.62 -0.83 2.63
CA GLY A 77 7.50 -1.27 4.03
C GLY A 77 7.97 -0.20 5.01
N ARG A 78 9.12 0.41 4.73
CA ARG A 78 9.64 1.55 5.50
C ARG A 78 8.70 2.75 5.47
N LEU A 79 8.12 3.05 4.30
CA LEU A 79 7.18 4.15 4.17
C LEU A 79 5.94 3.94 5.04
N ALA A 80 5.40 2.72 5.11
CA ALA A 80 4.25 2.42 5.96
C ALA A 80 4.53 2.76 7.44
N VAL A 81 5.71 2.38 7.95
CA VAL A 81 6.14 2.71 9.32
C VAL A 81 6.30 4.22 9.51
N ARG A 82 6.94 4.91 8.56
CA ARG A 82 7.14 6.37 8.63
C ARG A 82 5.83 7.17 8.62
N LEU A 83 4.79 6.61 8.03
CA LEU A 83 3.45 7.17 8.03
C LEU A 83 2.64 6.78 9.28
N ALA A 84 3.26 6.09 10.24
CA ALA A 84 2.63 5.61 11.46
C ALA A 84 1.40 4.72 11.21
N VAL A 85 1.50 3.82 10.22
CA VAL A 85 0.49 2.76 10.02
C VAL A 85 0.54 1.80 11.20
N ASP A 86 -0.59 1.59 11.87
CA ASP A 86 -0.67 0.82 13.13
C ASP A 86 -0.41 -0.67 12.94
N LYS A 87 -0.84 -1.24 11.80
CA LYS A 87 -0.72 -2.68 11.50
C LYS A 87 -0.38 -2.91 10.03
N VAL A 88 0.67 -3.68 9.76
CA VAL A 88 1.08 -4.05 8.39
C VAL A 88 1.03 -5.57 8.22
N LEU A 89 0.24 -6.03 7.25
CA LEU A 89 0.12 -7.42 6.85
C LEU A 89 0.74 -7.63 5.47
N CYS A 90 1.86 -8.34 5.42
CA CYS A 90 2.55 -8.71 4.19
C CYS A 90 2.03 -10.06 3.70
N VAL A 91 1.45 -10.14 2.51
CA VAL A 91 0.79 -11.35 2.02
C VAL A 91 1.50 -11.89 0.77
N GLY A 92 2.11 -13.06 0.91
CA GLY A 92 2.85 -13.73 -0.16
C GLY A 92 4.19 -14.30 0.33
N SER A 93 4.67 -15.28 -0.42
CA SER A 93 5.92 -16.03 -0.12
C SER A 93 7.14 -15.52 -0.90
N GLY A 94 6.92 -14.66 -1.91
CA GLY A 94 7.96 -14.19 -2.81
C GLY A 94 9.02 -13.32 -2.14
N ARG A 95 10.21 -13.25 -2.77
CA ARG A 95 11.35 -12.47 -2.26
C ARG A 95 11.00 -10.98 -2.07
N ALA A 96 10.19 -10.43 -2.96
CA ALA A 96 9.75 -9.05 -2.89
C ALA A 96 8.89 -8.79 -1.64
N VAL A 97 7.91 -9.65 -1.35
CA VAL A 97 7.07 -9.55 -0.13
C VAL A 97 7.90 -9.78 1.13
N ARG A 98 8.88 -10.68 1.08
CA ARG A 98 9.82 -10.83 2.20
C ARG A 98 10.63 -9.55 2.44
N ALA A 99 11.08 -8.88 1.38
CA ALA A 99 11.78 -7.61 1.49
C ALA A 99 10.88 -6.49 2.04
N LEU A 100 9.59 -6.44 1.64
CA LEU A 100 8.57 -5.57 2.25
C LEU A 100 8.52 -5.77 3.77
N HIS A 101 8.31 -7.01 4.23
CA HIS A 101 8.27 -7.32 5.65
C HIS A 101 9.54 -6.91 6.38
N GLN A 102 10.72 -7.23 5.83
CA GLN A 102 11.99 -6.87 6.43
C GLN A 102 12.20 -5.36 6.49
N GLY A 103 11.80 -4.61 5.47
CA GLY A 103 11.83 -3.15 5.46
C GLY A 103 10.98 -2.54 6.56
N THR A 104 9.76 -3.05 6.74
CA THR A 104 8.86 -2.66 7.84
C THR A 104 9.50 -2.94 9.21
N VAL A 105 10.05 -4.14 9.42
CA VAL A 105 10.72 -4.50 10.68
C VAL A 105 11.91 -3.59 10.97
N MET A 106 12.79 -3.40 9.99
CA MET A 106 14.01 -2.62 10.15
C MET A 106 13.75 -1.13 10.37
N GLU A 107 12.63 -0.58 9.88
CA GLU A 107 12.30 0.83 10.10
C GLU A 107 11.84 1.11 11.53
N GLY A 108 11.54 0.07 12.31
CA GLY A 108 11.17 0.21 13.72
C GLY A 108 9.86 -0.45 14.10
N SER A 109 9.25 -1.24 13.20
CA SER A 109 8.08 -2.04 13.53
C SER A 109 8.49 -3.36 14.19
N TRP A 110 8.02 -3.63 15.41
CA TRP A 110 8.39 -4.85 16.13
C TRP A 110 7.17 -5.53 16.74
N GLY A 111 7.28 -6.85 16.93
CA GLY A 111 6.32 -7.64 17.72
C GLY A 111 4.92 -7.71 17.09
N ASP A 112 4.04 -6.79 17.50
CA ASP A 112 2.61 -6.80 17.17
C ASP A 112 2.24 -5.79 16.08
N GLU A 113 3.18 -5.16 15.38
CA GLU A 113 2.88 -4.13 14.38
C GLU A 113 3.01 -4.62 12.93
N VAL A 114 3.75 -5.71 12.70
CA VAL A 114 3.91 -6.32 11.37
C VAL A 114 3.83 -7.85 11.41
N ARG A 115 3.14 -8.45 10.42
CA ARG A 115 3.13 -9.90 10.16
C ARG A 115 3.28 -10.21 8.69
N GLN A 116 3.76 -11.41 8.38
CA GLN A 116 3.78 -11.98 7.04
C GLN A 116 3.01 -13.31 7.03
N VAL A 117 2.18 -13.50 6.00
CA VAL A 117 1.45 -14.75 5.71
C VAL A 117 1.69 -15.14 4.25
N GLN A 118 1.54 -16.41 3.88
CA GLN A 118 1.85 -16.92 2.54
C GLN A 118 0.76 -16.63 1.51
N GLY A 119 -0.49 -16.37 1.93
CA GLY A 119 -1.62 -16.15 1.03
C GLY A 119 -2.94 -15.89 1.77
N PHE A 120 -4.05 -15.91 1.03
CA PHE A 120 -5.37 -15.60 1.58
C PHE A 120 -5.89 -16.62 2.59
N GLU A 121 -5.57 -17.90 2.44
CA GLU A 121 -5.97 -18.95 3.39
C GLU A 121 -5.34 -18.69 4.77
N GLU A 122 -4.02 -18.54 4.82
CA GLU A 122 -3.31 -18.22 6.07
C GLU A 122 -3.67 -16.83 6.62
N LEU A 123 -4.07 -15.88 5.76
CA LEU A 123 -4.62 -14.61 6.22
C LEU A 123 -5.94 -14.80 6.98
N VAL A 124 -6.81 -15.70 6.52
CA VAL A 124 -8.05 -16.05 7.22
C VAL A 124 -7.73 -16.76 8.54
N ASP A 125 -6.81 -17.74 8.51
CA ASP A 125 -6.39 -18.45 9.71
C ASP A 125 -5.84 -17.48 10.76
N LEU A 126 -5.01 -16.51 10.35
CA LEU A 126 -4.50 -15.46 11.23
C LEU A 126 -5.64 -14.63 11.87
N PHE A 127 -6.67 -14.27 11.11
CA PHE A 127 -7.81 -13.51 11.64
C PHE A 127 -8.67 -14.30 12.63
N VAL A 128 -8.69 -15.63 12.50
CA VAL A 128 -9.41 -16.55 13.41
C VAL A 128 -8.59 -16.79 14.68
N ASP A 129 -7.32 -17.14 14.51
CA ASP A 129 -6.43 -17.58 15.60
C ASP A 129 -5.92 -16.39 16.43
N GLU A 130 -5.75 -15.24 15.79
CA GLU A 130 -5.25 -14.01 16.42
C GLU A 130 -6.21 -12.84 16.19
N PRO A 131 -7.29 -12.72 16.99
CA PRO A 131 -8.30 -11.67 16.82
C PRO A 131 -7.75 -10.23 16.86
N GLN A 132 -6.59 -9.99 17.50
CA GLN A 132 -5.90 -8.70 17.48
C GLN A 132 -5.33 -8.33 16.11
N TRP A 133 -5.10 -9.33 15.25
CA TRP A 133 -4.69 -9.23 13.85
C TRP A 133 -5.86 -9.14 12.87
N ARG A 134 -7.10 -9.10 13.37
CA ARG A 134 -8.30 -8.91 12.56
C ARG A 134 -8.79 -7.45 12.59
N PRO A 135 -8.95 -6.78 11.43
CA PRO A 135 -9.53 -5.45 11.35
C PRO A 135 -10.92 -5.39 12.01
N GLN A 136 -11.15 -4.34 12.80
CA GLN A 136 -12.39 -4.16 13.56
C GLN A 136 -13.22 -3.01 12.97
N PRO A 137 -14.53 -2.92 13.28
CA PRO A 137 -15.34 -1.83 12.80
C PRO A 137 -14.81 -0.48 13.31
N GLY A 138 -14.72 0.52 12.42
CA GLY A 138 -14.08 1.80 12.69
C GLY A 138 -12.62 1.91 12.26
N ASP A 139 -11.95 0.78 12.00
CA ASP A 139 -10.62 0.75 11.40
C ASP A 139 -10.67 1.21 9.93
N THR A 140 -9.54 1.69 9.42
CA THR A 140 -9.35 1.99 8.00
C THR A 140 -8.26 1.07 7.43
N VAL A 141 -8.54 0.43 6.30
CA VAL A 141 -7.67 -0.59 5.70
C VAL A 141 -7.30 -0.17 4.29
N LEU A 142 -6.00 -0.17 3.97
CA LEU A 142 -5.51 -0.20 2.60
C LEU A 142 -5.37 -1.65 2.16
N TRP A 143 -6.00 -2.00 1.04
CA TRP A 143 -5.98 -3.33 0.46
C TRP A 143 -5.24 -3.33 -0.88
N ALA A 144 -4.07 -3.95 -0.90
CA ALA A 144 -3.13 -3.99 -2.02
C ALA A 144 -2.53 -5.39 -2.24
N VAL A 145 -3.35 -6.44 -2.12
CA VAL A 145 -2.95 -7.86 -2.23
C VAL A 145 -3.65 -8.58 -3.40
N GLY A 146 -4.39 -7.84 -4.23
CA GLY A 146 -5.20 -8.41 -5.32
C GLY A 146 -6.61 -8.79 -4.86
N ALA A 147 -7.30 -9.67 -5.60
CA ALA A 147 -8.66 -10.10 -5.26
C ALA A 147 -8.70 -11.58 -4.85
N PRO A 148 -9.28 -11.91 -3.68
CA PRO A 148 -9.61 -13.28 -3.33
C PRO A 148 -10.80 -13.77 -4.18
N ALA A 149 -11.05 -15.09 -4.17
CA ALA A 149 -12.24 -15.66 -4.80
C ALA A 149 -13.52 -15.03 -4.21
N GLY A 150 -14.44 -14.54 -5.05
CA GLY A 150 -15.64 -13.83 -4.60
C GLY A 150 -15.47 -12.32 -4.36
N GLY A 151 -14.24 -11.80 -4.43
CA GLY A 151 -13.94 -10.37 -4.34
C GLY A 151 -13.67 -9.88 -2.91
N ILE A 152 -13.12 -8.66 -2.82
CA ILE A 152 -12.61 -8.09 -1.57
C ILE A 152 -13.71 -7.92 -0.53
N ALA A 153 -14.87 -7.37 -0.92
CA ALA A 153 -15.96 -7.11 0.01
C ALA A 153 -16.50 -8.39 0.66
N ALA A 154 -16.74 -9.44 -0.14
CA ALA A 154 -17.21 -10.73 0.36
C ALA A 154 -16.19 -11.37 1.30
N PHE A 155 -14.91 -11.39 0.91
CA PHE A 155 -13.84 -11.93 1.75
C PHE A 155 -13.75 -11.23 3.11
N ILE A 156 -13.76 -9.89 3.13
CA ILE A 156 -13.66 -9.15 4.38
C ILE A 156 -14.93 -9.32 5.22
N GLN A 157 -16.11 -9.34 4.60
CA GLN A 157 -17.37 -9.57 5.31
C GLN A 157 -17.39 -10.97 5.95
N ASP A 158 -16.94 -12.00 5.24
CA ASP A 158 -16.89 -13.37 5.75
C ASP A 158 -15.83 -13.52 6.84
N ALA A 159 -14.63 -12.97 6.65
CA ALA A 159 -13.52 -13.14 7.57
C ALA A 159 -13.63 -12.25 8.83
N CYS A 160 -14.25 -11.06 8.70
CA CYS A 160 -14.37 -10.10 9.80
C CYS A 160 -15.78 -10.05 10.41
N HIS A 161 -16.80 -10.62 9.77
CA HIS A 161 -18.21 -10.57 10.21
C HIS A 161 -18.75 -9.15 10.44
N HIS A 162 -18.26 -8.19 9.65
CA HIS A 162 -18.58 -6.77 9.81
C HIS A 162 -19.05 -6.16 8.48
N PRO A 163 -19.98 -5.19 8.50
CA PRO A 163 -20.32 -4.42 7.31
C PRO A 163 -19.09 -3.61 6.83
N VAL A 164 -18.88 -3.63 5.51
CA VAL A 164 -17.70 -3.04 4.87
C VAL A 164 -18.12 -1.95 3.90
N THR A 165 -17.56 -0.76 4.08
CA THR A 165 -17.55 0.27 3.03
C THR A 165 -16.29 0.10 2.19
N LEU A 166 -16.43 -0.44 0.98
CA LEU A 166 -15.34 -0.59 0.02
C LEU A 166 -15.26 0.64 -0.90
N ARG A 167 -14.06 1.22 -1.04
CA ARG A 167 -13.77 2.33 -1.94
C ARG A 167 -12.55 1.99 -2.78
N THR A 168 -12.67 2.08 -4.10
CA THR A 168 -11.52 1.91 -5.00
C THR A 168 -10.77 3.23 -5.12
N LEU A 169 -9.47 3.19 -4.89
CA LEU A 169 -8.59 4.32 -5.13
C LEU A 169 -8.38 4.47 -6.64
N GLN A 170 -8.58 5.68 -7.14
CA GLN A 170 -8.26 6.01 -8.52
C GLN A 170 -6.74 6.22 -8.61
N ALA A 171 -6.11 5.63 -9.62
CA ALA A 171 -4.72 5.98 -9.93
C ALA A 171 -4.67 7.46 -10.30
N GLU A 172 -3.84 8.24 -9.62
CA GLU A 172 -3.48 9.56 -10.12
C GLU A 172 -2.62 9.33 -11.37
N THR A 173 -3.20 9.58 -12.55
CA THR A 173 -2.46 9.54 -13.80
C THR A 173 -1.34 10.56 -13.69
N THR A 174 -0.14 10.10 -13.36
CA THR A 174 1.01 10.97 -13.18
C THR A 174 1.46 11.45 -14.55
N THR A 175 0.92 12.60 -14.96
CA THR A 175 1.45 13.45 -16.03
C THR A 175 2.79 14.03 -15.58
N GLN A 176 3.82 13.19 -15.39
CA GLN A 176 5.21 13.64 -15.22
C GLN A 176 6.16 13.05 -16.27
N ALA A 177 5.75 12.02 -17.02
CA ALA A 177 6.56 11.48 -18.11
C ALA A 177 6.80 12.50 -19.25
N GLU A 178 5.83 13.36 -19.56
CA GLU A 178 5.96 14.35 -20.65
C GLU A 178 6.89 15.53 -20.32
N LYS A 179 7.15 15.81 -19.03
CA LYS A 179 7.97 16.97 -18.64
C LYS A 179 9.48 16.68 -18.73
N THR A 180 9.87 15.42 -18.59
CA THR A 180 11.28 15.01 -18.68
C THR A 180 11.74 14.86 -20.14
N GLU A 181 10.83 14.45 -21.05
CA GLU A 181 11.14 14.37 -22.49
C GLU A 181 11.20 15.76 -23.19
N GLN A 182 10.37 16.72 -22.78
CA GLN A 182 10.44 18.07 -23.34
C GLN A 182 11.63 18.89 -22.83
N ALA A 183 12.12 18.64 -21.61
CA ALA A 183 13.31 19.29 -21.08
C ALA A 183 14.59 18.83 -21.81
N GLY A 184 14.71 17.55 -22.18
CA GLY A 184 15.88 17.01 -22.87
C GLY A 184 15.99 17.41 -24.36
N ARG A 185 14.90 17.87 -24.99
CA ARG A 185 14.90 18.28 -26.41
C ARG A 185 15.29 19.74 -26.63
N ALA A 186 15.25 20.57 -25.60
CA ALA A 186 15.50 22.02 -25.71
C ALA A 186 16.99 22.44 -25.60
N GLU A 187 17.90 21.54 -25.21
CA GLU A 187 19.32 21.87 -24.95
C GLU A 187 20.32 21.31 -25.98
N ARG A 188 20.03 21.43 -27.28
CA ARG A 188 21.10 21.34 -28.30
C ARG A 188 21.33 22.73 -28.93
N PRO A 189 22.37 23.46 -28.52
CA PRO A 189 22.79 24.64 -29.26
C PRO A 189 23.49 24.21 -30.56
N ASP A 190 22.89 24.56 -31.70
CA ASP A 190 23.52 24.51 -33.02
C ASP A 190 24.73 25.45 -33.03
N THR A 191 25.95 24.91 -33.10
CA THR A 191 27.13 25.71 -33.47
C THR A 191 27.29 25.68 -35.00
N PRO A 192 27.32 26.83 -35.69
CA PRO A 192 27.63 26.86 -37.11
C PRO A 192 29.13 26.63 -37.31
N ASN A 193 29.48 25.63 -38.13
CA ASN A 193 30.85 25.39 -38.56
C ASN A 193 31.27 26.48 -39.56
N ALA A 194 32.14 27.38 -39.12
CA ALA A 194 32.82 28.37 -39.95
C ALA A 194 34.34 28.17 -39.86
N GLY A 195 34.99 27.94 -41.00
CA GLY A 195 36.45 27.86 -41.16
C GLY A 195 36.81 26.91 -42.29
N ALA A 196 36.90 27.35 -43.54
CA ALA A 196 37.99 28.13 -44.16
C ALA A 196 39.13 27.23 -44.67
N ASN A 197 39.34 27.37 -45.98
CA ASN A 197 40.39 26.82 -46.83
C ASN A 197 41.80 26.90 -46.23
N GLU A 198 42.63 25.89 -46.51
CA GLU A 198 43.96 26.02 -47.12
C GLU A 198 44.20 24.86 -48.10
#